data_AF-R0K324-F1
#
_entry.id   AF-R0K324-F1
#
_cell.length_a   1.000
_cell.length_b   1.000
_cell.length_c   1.000
_cell.angle_alpha   90.00
_cell.angle_beta   90.00
_cell.angle_gamma   90.00
#
_symmetry.space_group_name_H-M   'P 1'
#
loop_
_entity.id
_entity.type
_entity.pdbx_description
1 polymer ?
#
loop_
_entity_poly.entity_id
_entity_poly.type
_entity_poly.pdbx_seq_one_letter_code
_entity_poly.pdbx_strand_id
1 'polypeptide(L)'
;RMRQCAYYRYKTDISIYHFRASLLSVQDLRVLLEKGEHGYIDVLIGPDLLSSHHVPAGDEVPPGSLEACYLPGAFHRGGSALGIRMNNGTTEWLCFSKDIQHSVLETLDVDAVPRRKLLFDHVASVAKPPNMRRSRWVPYTEHRDWFESLRTAGLKACRVSLTWRNFGTELREEHARMRVMEEDDMRFENGEAWDQENEQEDDDDEDEDEDIDDHDEEHEEDGNDMTPMTIGRHTSVIYTDLSLSPGAATPHDLESTSSHTSSSSIPSDRSTNALLTQRHPSSSYKGKGKAPLISASYT
;
A
#
# COMPACT_ATOMS: atom_id res chain seq x y z
N ARG A 1 7.34 -15.26 -0.50
CA ARG A 1 6.75 -13.89 -0.40
C ARG A 1 5.39 -13.83 -1.13
N MET A 2 4.41 -13.01 -0.72
CA MET A 2 3.19 -12.86 -1.54
C MET A 2 3.53 -12.17 -2.86
N ARG A 3 3.37 -12.89 -3.96
CA ARG A 3 3.60 -12.35 -5.30
C ARG A 3 2.32 -11.66 -5.78
N GLN A 4 2.40 -10.36 -6.05
CA GLN A 4 1.30 -9.64 -6.70
C GLN A 4 1.16 -10.14 -8.14
N CYS A 5 -0.06 -10.23 -8.65
CA CYS A 5 -0.28 -10.52 -10.06
C CYS A 5 0.19 -9.34 -10.94
N ALA A 6 0.39 -9.57 -12.23
CA ALA A 6 0.69 -8.47 -13.14
C ALA A 6 -0.58 -7.66 -13.45
N TYR A 7 -0.47 -6.33 -13.50
CA TYR A 7 -1.62 -5.43 -13.69
C TYR A 7 -2.48 -5.76 -14.92
N TYR A 8 -1.87 -6.19 -16.04
CA TYR A 8 -2.62 -6.56 -17.23
C TYR A 8 -3.52 -7.80 -17.02
N ARG A 9 -3.15 -8.69 -16.09
CA ARG A 9 -3.94 -9.88 -15.68
C ARG A 9 -5.01 -9.55 -14.64
N TYR A 10 -4.82 -8.49 -13.86
CA TYR A 10 -5.79 -8.02 -12.88
C TYR A 10 -7.03 -7.45 -13.58
N LYS A 11 -8.20 -8.10 -13.48
CA LYS A 11 -9.42 -7.71 -14.21
C LYS A 11 -10.53 -7.17 -13.30
N THR A 12 -10.33 -7.23 -12.00
CA THR A 12 -11.36 -6.91 -11.01
C THR A 12 -11.42 -5.42 -10.75
N ASP A 13 -12.63 -4.91 -10.51
CA ASP A 13 -12.83 -3.53 -10.11
C ASP A 13 -12.31 -3.32 -8.67
N ILE A 14 -11.81 -2.12 -8.41
CA ILE A 14 -11.32 -1.73 -7.09
C ILE A 14 -12.47 -1.08 -6.32
N SER A 15 -12.78 -1.61 -5.14
CA SER A 15 -13.83 -1.04 -4.30
C SER A 15 -13.24 0.02 -3.35
N ILE A 16 -13.84 1.20 -3.32
CA ILE A 16 -13.43 2.31 -2.47
C ILE A 16 -14.37 2.42 -1.28
N TYR A 17 -13.79 2.65 -0.11
CA TYR A 17 -14.49 2.72 1.16
C TYR A 17 -14.06 3.95 1.95
N HIS A 18 -14.95 4.42 2.83
CA HIS A 18 -14.59 5.26 3.96
C HIS A 18 -14.40 4.39 5.20
N PHE A 19 -13.14 4.30 5.66
CA PHE A 19 -12.77 3.65 6.91
C PHE A 19 -12.94 4.62 8.09
N ARG A 20 -13.77 4.28 9.07
CA ARG A 20 -14.10 5.16 10.21
C ARG A 20 -13.02 5.13 11.29
N ALA A 21 -11.89 5.79 11.01
CA ALA A 21 -10.74 5.89 11.92
C ALA A 21 -11.06 6.52 13.31
N SER A 22 -12.16 7.27 13.41
CA SER A 22 -12.69 7.79 14.69
C SER A 22 -13.27 6.72 15.62
N LEU A 23 -13.62 5.53 15.10
CA LEU A 23 -14.16 4.42 15.89
C LEU A 23 -13.08 3.37 16.21
N LEU A 24 -12.21 3.08 15.25
CA LEU A 24 -11.11 2.13 15.42
C LEU A 24 -9.88 2.68 14.70
N SER A 25 -8.75 2.78 15.40
CA SER A 25 -7.51 3.22 14.75
C SER A 25 -7.02 2.17 13.76
N VAL A 26 -6.22 2.57 12.76
CA VAL A 26 -5.59 1.62 11.81
C VAL A 26 -4.72 0.60 12.54
N GLN A 27 -4.06 1.01 13.62
CA GLN A 27 -3.24 0.13 14.46
C GLN A 27 -4.10 -0.91 15.19
N ASP A 28 -5.24 -0.49 15.78
CA ASP A 28 -6.14 -1.41 16.48
C ASP A 28 -6.83 -2.37 15.49
N LEU A 29 -7.18 -1.90 14.30
CA LEU A 29 -7.66 -2.73 13.20
C LEU A 29 -6.64 -3.83 12.87
N ARG A 30 -5.36 -3.48 12.72
CA ARG A 30 -4.30 -4.45 12.46
C ARG A 30 -4.22 -5.52 13.55
N VAL A 31 -4.18 -5.10 14.81
CA VAL A 31 -4.15 -6.02 15.96
C VAL A 31 -5.38 -6.93 16.00
N LEU A 32 -6.55 -6.42 15.60
CA LEU A 32 -7.77 -7.20 15.49
C LEU A 32 -7.66 -8.26 14.38
N LEU A 33 -7.15 -7.87 13.20
CA LEU A 33 -6.99 -8.75 12.05
C LEU A 33 -5.93 -9.84 12.27
N GLU A 34 -4.86 -9.53 12.99
CA GLU A 34 -3.81 -10.49 13.38
C GLU A 34 -4.34 -11.64 14.26
N LYS A 35 -5.36 -11.35 15.07
CA LYS A 35 -5.96 -12.34 15.98
C LYS A 35 -7.05 -13.19 15.31
N GLY A 36 -7.56 -12.74 14.17
CA GLY A 36 -8.69 -13.36 13.50
C GLY A 36 -8.30 -14.37 12.43
N GLU A 37 -9.23 -15.27 12.09
CA GLU A 37 -9.06 -16.23 10.99
C GLU A 37 -9.34 -15.60 9.61
N HIS A 38 -9.05 -14.31 9.44
CA HIS A 38 -9.28 -13.57 8.20
C HIS A 38 -8.18 -13.82 7.16
N GLY A 39 -7.12 -14.54 7.53
CA GLY A 39 -5.98 -14.84 6.66
C GLY A 39 -5.05 -13.64 6.47
N TYR A 40 -5.00 -12.73 7.45
CA TYR A 40 -4.04 -11.62 7.50
C TYR A 40 -2.61 -12.17 7.50
N ILE A 41 -1.73 -11.54 6.71
CA ILE A 41 -0.33 -11.96 6.56
C ILE A 41 0.60 -10.88 7.07
N ASP A 42 0.53 -9.67 6.49
CA ASP A 42 1.47 -8.60 6.79
C ASP A 42 0.92 -7.22 6.41
N VAL A 43 1.68 -6.18 6.75
CA VAL A 43 1.51 -4.80 6.29
C VAL A 43 2.65 -4.39 5.37
N LEU A 44 2.29 -3.83 4.22
CA LEU A 44 3.22 -3.13 3.34
C LEU A 44 2.95 -1.62 3.38
N ILE A 45 3.97 -0.81 3.17
CA ILE A 45 3.86 0.65 3.10
C ILE A 45 4.23 1.07 1.69
N GLY A 46 3.28 1.69 0.99
CA GLY A 46 3.46 2.22 -0.36
C GLY A 46 3.29 3.73 -0.43
N PRO A 47 3.74 4.39 -1.51
CA PRO A 47 3.47 5.80 -1.75
C PRO A 47 1.98 6.02 -2.06
N ASP A 48 1.44 7.17 -1.64
CA ASP A 48 0.12 7.62 -2.08
C ASP A 48 0.23 8.33 -3.44
N LEU A 49 0.05 7.56 -4.51
CA LEU A 49 0.08 8.05 -5.89
C LEU A 49 -1.13 8.94 -6.24
N LEU A 50 -2.18 8.93 -5.40
CA LEU A 50 -3.39 9.73 -5.58
C LEU A 50 -3.36 11.06 -4.83
N SER A 51 -2.30 11.32 -4.06
CA SER A 51 -2.13 12.57 -3.28
C SER A 51 -2.15 13.84 -4.14
N SER A 52 -1.76 13.75 -5.41
CA SER A 52 -1.75 14.87 -6.36
C SER A 52 -3.07 15.08 -7.11
N HIS A 53 -4.03 14.16 -6.97
CA HIS A 53 -5.28 14.22 -7.72
C HIS A 53 -6.24 15.23 -7.09
N HIS A 54 -6.90 16.01 -7.95
CA HIS A 54 -7.92 16.95 -7.51
C HIS A 54 -9.19 16.18 -7.12
N VAL A 55 -9.58 16.26 -5.85
CA VAL A 55 -10.84 15.70 -5.35
C VAL A 55 -12.00 16.63 -5.72
N PRO A 56 -12.99 16.18 -6.52
CA PRO A 56 -14.17 16.99 -6.84
C PRO A 56 -14.97 17.36 -5.58
N ALA A 57 -15.62 18.52 -5.61
CA ALA A 57 -16.49 18.94 -4.50
C ALA A 57 -17.65 17.93 -4.31
N GLY A 58 -17.85 17.48 -3.07
CA GLY A 58 -18.82 16.45 -2.71
C GLY A 58 -18.28 15.01 -2.69
N ASP A 59 -17.04 14.79 -3.14
CA ASP A 59 -16.33 13.51 -3.07
C ASP A 59 -15.29 13.51 -1.93
N GLU A 60 -15.44 14.43 -0.96
CA GLU A 60 -14.49 14.54 0.14
C GLU A 60 -14.69 13.44 1.18
N VAL A 61 -13.57 12.89 1.67
CA VAL A 61 -13.57 11.95 2.79
C VAL A 61 -14.16 12.63 4.04
N PRO A 62 -15.21 12.07 4.67
CA PRO A 62 -15.83 12.66 5.85
C PRO A 62 -14.84 12.83 7.02
N PRO A 63 -14.99 13.87 7.86
CA PRO A 63 -14.16 14.06 9.04
C PRO A 63 -14.14 12.82 9.95
N GLY A 64 -12.94 12.41 10.37
CA GLY A 64 -12.77 11.21 11.20
C GLY A 64 -12.87 9.89 10.43
N SER A 65 -12.84 9.94 9.10
CA SER A 65 -12.68 8.79 8.21
C SER A 65 -11.39 8.90 7.40
N LEU A 66 -10.89 7.77 6.92
CA LEU A 66 -9.81 7.66 5.94
C LEU A 66 -10.35 6.99 4.69
N GLU A 67 -9.79 7.33 3.53
CA GLU A 67 -10.09 6.59 2.31
C GLU A 67 -9.36 5.25 2.33
N ALA A 68 -10.08 4.20 1.95
CA ALA A 68 -9.54 2.86 1.82
C ALA A 68 -9.94 2.26 0.47
N CYS A 69 -9.07 1.44 -0.10
CA CYS A 69 -9.34 0.70 -1.33
C CYS A 69 -9.14 -0.79 -1.11
N TYR A 70 -9.99 -1.60 -1.75
CA TYR A 70 -9.92 -3.04 -1.69
C TYR A 70 -9.61 -3.63 -3.06
N LEU A 71 -8.54 -4.42 -3.12
CA LEU A 71 -8.07 -5.10 -4.32
C LEU A 71 -8.27 -6.63 -4.13
N PRO A 72 -9.42 -7.18 -4.51
CA PRO A 72 -9.66 -8.63 -4.48
C PRO A 72 -8.78 -9.34 -5.51
N GLY A 73 -8.14 -10.45 -5.14
CA GLY A 73 -7.29 -11.23 -6.05
C GLY A 73 -6.02 -10.49 -6.49
N ALA A 74 -5.53 -9.53 -5.71
CA ALA A 74 -4.29 -8.81 -5.98
C ALA A 74 -3.07 -9.73 -6.00
N PHE A 75 -3.09 -10.80 -5.19
CA PHE A 75 -2.01 -11.76 -5.05
C PHE A 75 -2.37 -13.10 -5.71
N HIS A 76 -1.34 -13.89 -6.02
CA HIS A 76 -1.54 -15.25 -6.52
C HIS A 76 -2.39 -16.07 -5.53
N ARG A 77 -3.12 -17.07 -6.04
CA ARG A 77 -4.02 -17.96 -5.27
C ARG A 77 -5.22 -17.26 -4.61
N GLY A 78 -5.61 -16.08 -5.11
CA GLY A 78 -6.82 -15.39 -4.63
C GLY A 78 -6.61 -14.54 -3.38
N GLY A 79 -5.35 -14.24 -3.01
CA GLY A 79 -5.04 -13.30 -1.95
C GLY A 79 -5.49 -11.88 -2.30
N SER A 80 -5.82 -11.10 -1.28
CA SER A 80 -6.38 -9.75 -1.43
C SER A 80 -5.59 -8.72 -0.63
N ALA A 81 -5.79 -7.44 -0.94
CA ALA A 81 -5.15 -6.33 -0.24
C ALA A 81 -6.16 -5.23 0.08
N LEU A 82 -6.03 -4.63 1.26
CA LEU A 82 -6.78 -3.45 1.70
C LEU A 82 -5.78 -2.32 1.93
N GLY A 83 -5.80 -1.31 1.07
CA GLY A 83 -4.99 -0.10 1.19
C GLY A 83 -5.74 0.97 1.97
N ILE A 84 -5.12 1.57 2.98
CA ILE A 84 -5.67 2.71 3.73
C ILE A 84 -4.75 3.91 3.51
N ARG A 85 -5.30 4.99 2.94
CA ARG A 85 -4.53 6.23 2.73
C ARG A 85 -4.33 6.94 4.06
N MET A 86 -3.08 7.33 4.28
CA MET A 86 -2.64 8.04 5.48
C MET A 86 -2.36 9.50 5.14
N ASN A 87 -2.57 10.40 6.10
CA ASN A 87 -2.39 11.85 5.91
C ASN A 87 -0.93 12.30 5.68
N ASN A 88 0.02 11.37 5.67
CA ASN A 88 1.45 11.61 5.44
C ASN A 88 1.89 11.30 3.99
N GLY A 89 0.94 11.07 3.07
CA GLY A 89 1.25 10.72 1.68
C GLY A 89 1.70 9.27 1.47
N THR A 90 1.34 8.38 2.40
CA THR A 90 1.57 6.93 2.27
C THR A 90 0.26 6.16 2.30
N THR A 91 0.29 4.93 1.79
CA THR A 91 -0.80 3.96 1.91
C THR A 91 -0.31 2.77 2.71
N GLU A 92 -1.03 2.42 3.79
CA GLU A 92 -0.80 1.16 4.51
C GLU A 92 -1.62 0.04 3.85
N TRP A 93 -0.93 -0.96 3.33
CA TRP A 93 -1.51 -2.11 2.65
C TRP A 93 -1.58 -3.31 3.58
N LEU A 94 -2.77 -3.57 4.12
CA LEU A 94 -3.09 -4.78 4.88
C LEU A 94 -3.26 -5.92 3.87
N CYS A 95 -2.44 -6.96 4.01
CA CYS A 95 -2.31 -8.01 2.99
C CYS A 95 -2.86 -9.35 3.51
N PHE A 96 -3.64 -10.06 2.67
CA PHE A 96 -4.37 -11.25 3.06
C PHE A 96 -4.17 -12.41 2.08
N SER A 97 -4.10 -13.63 2.61
CA SER A 97 -4.01 -14.90 1.85
C SER A 97 -5.26 -15.26 1.07
N LYS A 98 -6.40 -14.66 1.42
CA LYS A 98 -7.72 -14.93 0.83
C LYS A 98 -8.53 -13.65 0.67
N ASP A 99 -9.68 -13.77 0.02
CA ASP A 99 -10.67 -12.70 -0.09
C ASP A 99 -11.27 -12.37 1.29
N ILE A 100 -11.33 -11.08 1.63
CA ILE A 100 -11.85 -10.58 2.91
C ILE A 100 -13.16 -9.80 2.79
N GLN A 101 -13.73 -9.68 1.59
CA GLN A 101 -14.89 -8.81 1.35
C GLN A 101 -16.03 -9.07 2.34
N HIS A 102 -16.53 -10.31 2.38
CA HIS A 102 -17.65 -10.66 3.27
C HIS A 102 -17.24 -10.78 4.74
N SER A 103 -16.00 -11.20 5.03
CA SER A 103 -15.59 -11.50 6.41
C SER A 103 -15.14 -10.27 7.21
N VAL A 104 -14.64 -9.24 6.54
CA VAL A 104 -14.11 -8.02 7.18
C VAL A 104 -14.90 -6.80 6.72
N LEU A 105 -14.96 -6.52 5.41
CA LEU A 105 -15.49 -5.25 4.91
C LEU A 105 -16.99 -5.09 5.17
N GLU A 106 -17.76 -6.17 5.01
CA GLU A 106 -19.22 -6.15 5.14
C GLU A 106 -19.73 -6.53 6.54
N THR A 107 -18.92 -7.21 7.35
CA THR A 107 -19.35 -7.79 8.63
C THR A 107 -18.73 -7.11 9.86
N LEU A 108 -17.56 -6.49 9.73
CA LEU A 108 -16.87 -5.92 10.89
C LEU A 108 -17.62 -4.67 11.40
N ASP A 109 -18.32 -4.86 12.51
CA ASP A 109 -19.02 -3.83 13.27
C ASP A 109 -18.24 -3.53 14.55
N VAL A 110 -18.31 -2.29 15.01
CA VAL A 110 -17.73 -1.87 16.28
C VAL A 110 -18.88 -1.72 17.26
N ASP A 111 -18.99 -2.66 18.21
CA ASP A 111 -20.06 -2.75 19.24
C ASP A 111 -20.20 -1.49 20.12
N ALA A 112 -19.31 -0.51 19.97
CA ALA A 112 -19.26 0.71 20.78
C ALA A 112 -20.38 1.74 20.49
N VAL A 113 -21.23 1.55 19.47
CA VAL A 113 -22.26 2.53 19.10
C VAL A 113 -23.66 1.91 19.14
N PRO A 114 -24.66 2.57 19.77
CA PRO A 114 -26.05 2.08 19.85
C PRO A 114 -26.78 1.99 18.49
N ARG A 115 -26.08 2.32 17.40
CA ARG A 115 -26.48 2.08 16.02
C ARG A 115 -25.32 1.33 15.38
N ARG A 116 -25.51 0.02 15.14
CA ARG A 116 -24.61 -0.83 14.36
C ARG A 116 -24.12 -0.06 13.15
N LYS A 117 -22.83 0.24 13.11
CA LYS A 117 -22.23 1.15 12.14
C LYS A 117 -21.02 0.41 11.60
N LEU A 118 -21.16 -0.09 10.38
CA LEU A 118 -20.06 -0.72 9.65
C LEU A 118 -18.81 0.16 9.72
N LEU A 119 -17.67 -0.50 9.93
CA LEU A 119 -16.38 0.16 10.01
C LEU A 119 -15.93 0.69 8.63
N PHE A 120 -16.35 0.00 7.58
CA PHE A 120 -16.11 0.36 6.18
C PHE A 120 -17.45 0.72 5.52
N ASP A 121 -17.51 1.91 4.95
CA ASP A 121 -18.66 2.40 4.19
C ASP A 121 -18.31 2.36 2.70
N HIS A 122 -18.95 1.52 1.90
CA HIS A 122 -18.66 1.43 0.46
C HIS A 122 -19.17 2.69 -0.25
N VAL A 123 -18.29 3.36 -1.01
CA VAL A 123 -18.63 4.64 -1.66
C VAL A 123 -18.49 4.64 -3.18
N ALA A 124 -17.57 3.85 -3.72
CA ALA A 124 -17.36 3.78 -5.16
C ALA A 124 -16.75 2.45 -5.61
N SER A 125 -16.84 2.19 -6.90
CA SER A 125 -16.15 1.08 -7.57
C SER A 125 -15.43 1.66 -8.78
N VAL A 126 -14.10 1.54 -8.79
CA VAL A 126 -13.25 2.02 -9.87
C VAL A 126 -13.07 0.88 -10.86
N ALA A 127 -13.68 1.01 -12.03
CA ALA A 127 -13.60 -0.01 -13.07
C ALA A 127 -12.25 0.04 -13.79
N LYS A 128 -11.71 -1.14 -14.14
CA LYS A 128 -10.55 -1.19 -15.02
C LYS A 128 -10.95 -0.72 -16.43
N PRO A 129 -10.24 0.24 -17.04
CA PRO A 129 -10.63 0.72 -18.36
C PRO A 129 -10.50 -0.38 -19.43
N PRO A 130 -11.48 -0.46 -20.35
CA PRO A 130 -11.47 -1.46 -21.41
C PRO A 130 -10.29 -1.24 -22.36
N ASN A 131 -9.73 -2.33 -22.89
CA ASN A 131 -8.67 -2.32 -23.91
C ASN A 131 -7.25 -1.87 -23.47
N MET A 132 -6.86 -2.04 -22.20
CA MET A 132 -5.45 -1.94 -21.75
C MET A 132 -4.56 -3.10 -22.26
N ARG A 133 -4.71 -3.51 -23.53
CA ARG A 133 -3.87 -4.55 -24.14
C ARG A 133 -2.54 -3.91 -24.56
N ARG A 134 -1.50 -4.10 -23.73
CA ARG A 134 -0.07 -4.03 -24.08
C ARG A 134 0.53 -2.67 -24.45
N SER A 135 -0.21 -1.57 -24.53
CA SER A 135 0.42 -0.25 -24.77
C SER A 135 1.25 0.16 -23.55
N ARG A 136 2.54 0.45 -23.75
CA ARG A 136 3.44 1.06 -22.75
C ARG A 136 2.93 2.43 -22.29
N TRP A 137 2.10 3.08 -23.11
CA TRP A 137 1.53 4.42 -22.93
C TRP A 137 0.06 4.35 -22.51
N VAL A 138 -0.22 3.68 -21.40
CA VAL A 138 -1.55 3.77 -20.81
C VAL A 138 -1.66 5.12 -20.09
N PRO A 139 -2.66 5.97 -20.40
CA PRO A 139 -2.94 7.15 -19.59
C PRO A 139 -3.09 6.77 -18.12
N TYR A 140 -2.66 7.67 -17.23
CA TYR A 140 -2.85 7.53 -15.79
C TYR A 140 -4.34 7.35 -15.48
N THR A 141 -4.64 6.37 -14.64
CA THR A 141 -5.99 6.03 -14.22
C THR A 141 -5.91 5.69 -12.75
N GLU A 142 -6.87 6.16 -11.96
CA GLU A 142 -6.95 5.87 -10.53
C GLU A 142 -6.82 4.37 -10.21
N HIS A 143 -7.47 3.53 -11.01
CA HIS A 143 -7.38 2.07 -10.89
C HIS A 143 -5.93 1.54 -10.98
N ARG A 144 -5.14 2.10 -11.90
CA ARG A 144 -3.73 1.74 -12.06
C ARG A 144 -2.89 2.27 -10.91
N ASP A 145 -3.14 3.50 -10.47
CA ASP A 145 -2.37 4.14 -9.40
C ASP A 145 -2.53 3.41 -8.07
N TRP A 146 -3.74 2.95 -7.75
CA TRP A 146 -3.95 2.04 -6.62
C TRP A 146 -3.15 0.74 -6.73
N PHE A 147 -3.18 0.10 -7.90
CA PHE A 147 -2.46 -1.16 -8.12
C PHE A 147 -0.94 -0.99 -8.07
N GLU A 148 -0.43 0.12 -8.62
CA GLU A 148 1.00 0.48 -8.64
C GLU A 148 1.50 0.89 -7.24
N SER A 149 0.66 1.55 -6.43
CA SER A 149 0.96 1.83 -5.02
C SER A 149 1.21 0.54 -4.24
N LEU A 150 0.38 -0.49 -4.44
CA LEU A 150 0.61 -1.81 -3.84
C LEU A 150 1.89 -2.48 -4.39
N ARG A 151 2.14 -2.35 -5.71
CA ARG A 151 3.33 -2.96 -6.35
C ARG A 151 4.65 -2.39 -5.84
N THR A 152 4.66 -1.09 -5.57
CA THR A 152 5.83 -0.38 -5.05
C THR A 152 5.91 -0.43 -3.52
N ALA A 153 4.91 -1.01 -2.85
CA ALA A 153 4.90 -1.12 -1.41
C ALA A 153 5.95 -2.13 -0.91
N GLY A 154 6.69 -1.72 0.12
CA GLY A 154 7.69 -2.54 0.78
C GLY A 154 7.31 -2.85 2.22
N LEU A 155 8.04 -3.76 2.86
CA LEU A 155 7.94 -3.94 4.30
C LEU A 155 8.35 -2.64 5.01
N LYS A 156 7.67 -2.32 6.11
CA LYS A 156 8.04 -1.16 6.92
C LYS A 156 9.44 -1.37 7.48
N ALA A 157 10.36 -0.46 7.19
CA ALA A 157 11.69 -0.50 7.79
C ALA A 157 11.58 -0.43 9.33
N CYS A 158 11.95 -1.52 9.99
CA CYS A 158 11.99 -1.59 11.45
C CYS A 158 13.32 -1.02 11.93
N ARG A 159 13.26 0.00 12.80
CA ARG A 159 14.47 0.51 13.46
C ARG A 159 14.89 -0.50 14.53
N VAL A 160 15.81 -1.39 14.18
CA VAL A 160 16.43 -2.31 15.13
C VAL A 160 17.34 -1.50 16.06
N SER A 161 16.96 -1.38 17.33
CA SER A 161 17.81 -0.76 18.34
C SER A 161 18.81 -1.80 18.83
N LEU A 162 19.98 -1.84 18.22
CA LEU A 162 21.10 -2.66 18.68
C LEU A 162 21.56 -2.21 20.07
N THR A 163 20.89 -2.69 21.11
CA THR A 163 21.38 -2.56 22.48
C THR A 163 22.42 -3.66 22.73
N TRP A 164 23.48 -3.34 23.47
CA TRP A 164 24.54 -4.30 23.82
C TRP A 164 24.04 -5.59 24.50
N ARG A 165 22.83 -5.59 25.08
CA ARG A 165 22.21 -6.76 25.70
C ARG A 165 21.46 -7.67 24.72
N ASN A 166 21.00 -7.14 23.59
CA ASN A 166 20.25 -7.88 22.56
C ASN A 166 21.00 -7.97 21.22
N PHE A 167 22.30 -7.66 21.24
CA PHE A 167 23.11 -7.70 20.03
C PHE A 167 23.14 -9.14 19.49
N GLY A 168 22.50 -9.34 18.33
CA GLY A 168 22.45 -10.63 17.63
C GLY A 168 21.29 -11.55 17.98
N THR A 169 20.37 -11.20 18.89
CA THR A 169 19.08 -11.93 19.03
C THR A 169 18.04 -11.39 18.06
N GLU A 170 17.80 -10.07 18.07
CA GLU A 170 16.83 -9.43 17.16
C GLU A 170 17.25 -9.59 15.69
N LEU A 171 18.54 -9.43 15.39
CA LEU A 171 19.07 -9.63 14.04
C LEU A 171 18.96 -11.10 13.59
N ARG A 172 19.08 -12.05 14.53
CA ARG A 172 18.97 -13.49 14.24
C ARG A 172 17.52 -13.92 14.09
N GLU A 173 16.61 -13.33 14.86
CA GLU A 173 15.16 -13.52 14.69
C GLU A 173 14.68 -12.96 13.36
N GLU A 174 15.13 -11.76 12.97
CA GLU A 174 14.79 -11.17 11.67
C GLU A 174 15.39 -11.98 10.51
N HIS A 175 16.66 -12.38 10.62
CA HIS A 175 17.30 -13.21 9.60
C HIS A 175 16.69 -14.63 9.53
N ALA A 176 16.22 -15.18 10.65
CA ALA A 176 15.46 -16.43 10.66
C ALA A 176 14.09 -16.24 10.00
N ARG A 177 13.39 -15.14 10.28
CA ARG A 177 12.11 -14.80 9.63
C ARG A 177 12.28 -14.63 8.12
N MET A 178 13.33 -13.95 7.67
CA MET A 178 13.65 -13.82 6.25
C MET A 178 14.02 -15.16 5.60
N ARG A 179 14.86 -15.99 6.25
CA ARG A 179 15.27 -17.29 5.69
C ARG A 179 14.09 -18.25 5.51
N VAL A 180 13.16 -18.30 6.48
CA VAL A 180 11.94 -19.11 6.35
C VAL A 180 11.11 -18.65 5.15
N MET A 181 11.03 -17.34 4.89
CA MET A 181 10.32 -16.81 3.72
C MET A 181 11.01 -17.14 2.39
N GLU A 182 12.34 -17.25 2.37
CA GLU A 182 13.15 -17.56 1.18
C GLU A 182 13.12 -19.05 0.84
N GLU A 183 13.20 -19.94 1.83
CA GLU A 183 13.07 -21.39 1.64
C GLU A 183 11.68 -21.79 1.08
N ASP A 184 10.62 -21.08 1.50
CA ASP A 184 9.27 -21.26 0.94
C ASP A 184 9.17 -20.78 -0.51
N ASP A 185 9.92 -19.74 -0.92
CA ASP A 185 9.96 -19.29 -2.32
C ASP A 185 10.73 -20.28 -3.23
N MET A 186 11.88 -20.79 -2.79
CA MET A 186 12.68 -21.74 -3.59
C MET A 186 12.02 -23.12 -3.75
N ARG A 187 11.25 -23.57 -2.75
CA ARG A 187 10.46 -24.80 -2.86
C ARG A 187 9.34 -24.68 -3.91
N PHE A 188 8.88 -23.46 -4.17
CA PHE A 188 7.78 -23.19 -5.08
C PHE A 188 8.24 -23.07 -6.53
N GLU A 189 9.42 -22.47 -6.76
CA GLU A 189 10.02 -22.33 -8.09
C GLU A 189 10.40 -23.69 -8.72
N ASN A 190 10.74 -24.68 -7.90
CA ASN A 190 11.05 -26.05 -8.36
C ASN A 190 9.81 -26.97 -8.48
N GLY A 191 8.62 -26.50 -8.11
CA GLY A 191 7.37 -27.28 -8.08
C GLY A 191 6.40 -27.02 -9.23
N GLU A 192 6.56 -25.92 -9.98
CA GLU A 192 5.71 -25.57 -11.13
C GLU A 192 6.30 -25.99 -12.49
N ALA A 193 7.37 -26.80 -12.49
CA ALA A 193 8.05 -27.26 -13.71
C ALA A 193 7.50 -28.58 -14.31
N TRP A 194 6.37 -29.13 -13.83
CA TRP A 194 5.95 -30.50 -14.17
C TRP A 194 4.56 -30.69 -14.82
N ASP A 195 3.94 -29.65 -15.39
CA ASP A 195 2.72 -29.81 -16.22
C ASP A 195 2.74 -28.90 -17.47
N GLN A 196 3.88 -28.79 -18.15
CA GLN A 196 3.89 -28.45 -19.57
C GLN A 196 3.93 -29.74 -20.37
N GLU A 197 2.78 -30.41 -20.46
CA GLU A 197 2.51 -31.32 -21.57
C GLU A 197 2.50 -30.51 -22.87
N ASN A 198 3.67 -30.41 -23.49
CA ASN A 198 3.94 -30.93 -24.82
C ASN A 198 2.81 -30.78 -25.87
N GLU A 199 2.57 -29.57 -26.36
CA GLU A 199 2.12 -29.34 -27.73
C GLU A 199 3.32 -28.78 -28.50
N GLN A 200 4.16 -29.72 -28.94
CA GLN A 200 5.26 -29.52 -29.87
C GLN A 200 4.64 -29.41 -31.27
N GLU A 201 4.40 -28.18 -31.73
CA GLU A 201 4.24 -27.91 -33.16
C GLU A 201 5.64 -27.67 -33.74
N ASP A 202 6.04 -28.63 -34.56
CA ASP A 202 7.22 -28.56 -35.42
C ASP A 202 7.07 -27.38 -36.38
N ASP A 203 7.88 -26.34 -36.18
CA ASP A 203 8.26 -25.43 -37.27
C ASP A 203 9.79 -25.44 -37.33
N ASP A 204 10.27 -26.25 -38.28
CA ASP A 204 11.58 -26.16 -38.89
C ASP A 204 11.78 -24.74 -39.41
N ASP A 205 12.67 -23.97 -38.77
CA ASP A 205 13.38 -22.90 -39.47
C ASP A 205 14.85 -22.96 -39.07
N GLU A 206 15.61 -23.31 -40.10
CA GLU A 206 17.04 -23.49 -40.19
C GLU A 206 17.78 -22.14 -40.01
N ASP A 207 19.02 -22.28 -39.52
CA ASP A 207 20.17 -21.40 -39.72
C ASP A 207 20.20 -20.03 -39.02
N GLU A 208 21.18 -19.83 -38.13
CA GLU A 208 22.49 -19.29 -38.54
C GLU A 208 23.40 -19.24 -37.30
N ASP A 209 24.56 -19.87 -37.46
CA ASP A 209 25.67 -19.87 -36.52
C ASP A 209 26.23 -18.44 -36.38
N GLU A 210 26.16 -17.85 -35.18
CA GLU A 210 26.96 -16.67 -34.84
C GLU A 210 27.94 -17.01 -33.71
N ASP A 211 29.18 -16.63 -34.01
CA ASP A 211 30.40 -17.09 -33.38
C ASP A 211 30.56 -16.65 -31.93
N ILE A 212 31.22 -17.58 -31.21
CA ILE A 212 31.81 -17.45 -29.89
C ILE A 212 32.83 -16.31 -29.88
N ASP A 213 32.63 -15.32 -29.00
CA ASP A 213 33.72 -14.49 -28.47
C ASP A 213 33.81 -14.72 -26.96
N ASP A 214 34.66 -15.68 -26.59
CA ASP A 214 35.17 -15.89 -25.24
C ASP A 214 36.06 -14.71 -24.85
N HIS A 215 35.48 -13.71 -24.18
CA HIS A 215 36.23 -12.68 -23.48
C HIS A 215 36.39 -13.06 -22.00
N ASP A 216 37.47 -13.80 -21.72
CA ASP A 216 38.05 -13.95 -20.37
C ASP A 216 38.60 -12.59 -19.92
N GLU A 217 37.83 -11.83 -19.15
CA GLU A 217 38.35 -10.71 -18.35
C GLU A 217 38.69 -11.22 -16.95
N GLU A 218 39.99 -11.43 -16.71
CA GLU A 218 40.57 -11.66 -15.40
C GLU A 218 40.29 -10.45 -14.49
N HIS A 219 39.30 -10.60 -13.60
CA HIS A 219 38.99 -9.61 -12.59
C HIS A 219 40.02 -9.72 -11.45
N GLU A 220 40.99 -8.81 -11.43
CA GLU A 220 41.94 -8.67 -10.32
C GLU A 220 41.17 -8.40 -9.01
N GLU A 221 41.29 -9.32 -8.06
CA GLU A 221 40.81 -9.15 -6.69
C GLU A 221 41.69 -8.10 -5.98
N ASP A 222 41.28 -6.84 -6.05
CA ASP A 222 41.81 -5.80 -5.16
C ASP A 222 41.40 -6.14 -3.72
N GLY A 223 42.37 -6.65 -2.97
CA GLY A 223 42.28 -6.94 -1.53
C GLY A 223 42.01 -5.67 -0.74
N ASN A 224 40.73 -5.33 -0.58
CA ASN A 224 40.30 -4.25 0.27
C ASN A 224 40.38 -4.72 1.73
N ASP A 225 41.49 -4.41 2.39
CA ASP A 225 41.74 -4.56 3.83
C ASP A 225 40.79 -3.67 4.63
N MET A 226 39.53 -4.12 4.74
CA MET A 226 38.51 -3.54 5.60
C MET A 226 38.87 -3.86 7.05
N THR A 227 39.77 -3.05 7.62
CA THR A 227 39.91 -2.97 9.07
C THR A 227 38.53 -2.72 9.70
N PRO A 228 38.11 -3.49 10.72
CA PRO A 228 36.77 -3.36 11.29
C PRO A 228 36.62 -1.97 11.92
N MET A 229 35.80 -1.14 11.29
CA MET A 229 35.44 0.19 11.77
C MET A 229 34.85 0.05 13.18
N THR A 230 35.53 0.61 14.17
CA THR A 230 35.07 0.59 15.56
C THR A 230 33.88 1.52 15.69
N ILE A 231 32.69 0.93 15.76
CA ILE A 231 31.43 1.65 15.96
C ILE A 231 31.45 2.36 17.31
N GLY A 232 31.42 3.69 17.27
CA GLY A 232 31.31 4.54 18.46
C GLY A 232 30.03 4.24 19.25
N ARG A 233 30.10 4.36 20.58
CA ARG A 233 29.11 3.91 21.58
C ARG A 233 27.66 4.43 21.44
N HIS A 234 27.33 5.22 20.42
CA HIS A 234 26.02 5.84 20.23
C HIS A 234 25.61 6.01 18.75
N THR A 235 25.97 5.10 17.85
CA THR A 235 25.45 5.15 16.48
C THR A 235 24.21 4.26 16.34
N SER A 236 23.13 4.81 15.79
CA SER A 236 22.00 4.02 15.32
C SER A 236 22.19 3.77 13.82
N VAL A 237 22.30 2.50 13.43
CA VAL A 237 22.32 2.11 12.01
C VAL A 237 20.88 1.88 11.56
N ILE A 238 20.45 2.63 10.56
CA ILE A 238 19.15 2.41 9.90
C ILE A 238 19.45 1.45 8.74
N TYR A 239 19.00 0.20 8.86
CA TYR A 239 19.00 -0.73 7.73
C TYR A 239 17.86 -0.33 6.80
N THR A 240 18.20 0.18 5.62
CA THR A 240 17.28 0.28 4.50
C THR A 240 17.46 -0.98 3.66
N ASP A 241 16.35 -1.63 3.32
CA ASP A 241 16.32 -2.75 2.39
C ASP A 241 16.74 -2.22 1.01
N LEU A 242 17.95 -2.58 0.57
CA LEU A 242 18.57 -2.08 -0.66
C LEU A 242 17.97 -2.72 -1.94
N SER A 243 16.91 -3.54 -1.83
CA SER A 243 16.26 -4.17 -2.99
C SER A 243 15.30 -3.24 -3.79
N LEU A 244 15.15 -1.97 -3.39
CA LEU A 244 14.36 -0.98 -4.12
C LEU A 244 15.20 0.25 -4.47
N SER A 245 15.98 0.15 -5.56
CA SER A 245 16.62 1.29 -6.20
C SER A 245 15.78 1.81 -7.37
N PRO A 246 15.29 3.05 -7.32
CA PRO A 246 15.08 3.85 -8.51
C PRO A 246 16.07 5.03 -8.52
N GLY A 247 16.98 5.03 -9.49
CA GLY A 247 17.57 6.22 -10.09
C GLY A 247 18.32 7.20 -9.16
N ALA A 248 19.64 7.07 -9.14
CA ALA A 248 20.57 8.02 -8.54
C ALA A 248 20.37 9.46 -9.08
N ALA A 249 20.18 10.42 -8.17
CA ALA A 249 20.47 11.83 -8.40
C ALA A 249 21.59 12.23 -7.44
N THR A 250 22.71 12.65 -8.02
CA THR A 250 23.94 13.12 -7.36
C THR A 250 23.69 14.36 -6.50
N PRO A 251 24.27 14.46 -5.29
CA PRO A 251 24.30 15.70 -4.53
C PRO A 251 25.56 16.50 -4.89
N HIS A 252 25.38 17.76 -5.28
CA HIS A 252 26.45 18.75 -5.27
C HIS A 252 26.50 19.41 -3.89
N ASP A 253 27.67 19.33 -3.26
CA ASP A 253 28.10 20.17 -2.15
C ASP A 253 27.96 21.67 -2.49
N LEU A 254 27.73 22.51 -1.47
CA LEU A 254 28.68 23.54 -1.03
C LEU A 254 28.14 24.33 0.18
N GLU A 255 28.95 24.28 1.24
CA GLU A 255 29.39 25.39 2.11
C GLU A 255 28.43 26.11 3.08
N SER A 256 28.61 25.70 4.34
CA SER A 256 28.67 26.47 5.59
C SER A 256 28.95 27.99 5.48
N THR A 257 28.15 28.80 6.19
CA THR A 257 28.65 29.97 6.95
C THR A 257 27.82 30.27 8.21
N SER A 258 28.48 30.06 9.35
CA SER A 258 28.54 30.85 10.58
C SER A 258 27.38 31.80 11.02
N SER A 259 26.90 31.50 12.23
CA SER A 259 26.64 32.42 13.38
C SER A 259 25.87 33.72 13.18
N HIS A 260 24.79 33.92 13.96
CA HIS A 260 24.70 34.99 14.97
C HIS A 260 23.52 34.79 15.91
N THR A 261 23.81 34.97 17.20
CA THR A 261 22.89 35.18 18.32
C THR A 261 22.05 36.44 18.13
N SER A 262 20.76 36.42 18.49
CA SER A 262 20.10 37.54 19.19
C SER A 262 18.74 37.16 19.74
N SER A 263 18.50 37.72 20.91
CA SER A 263 17.40 37.58 21.86
C SER A 263 16.21 38.51 21.60
N SER A 264 15.11 38.20 22.30
CA SER A 264 13.93 39.06 22.59
C SER A 264 12.89 39.11 21.46
N SER A 265 11.59 39.27 21.68
CA SER A 265 10.79 39.51 22.88
C SER A 265 9.31 39.23 22.54
N ILE A 266 8.52 38.81 23.54
CA ILE A 266 7.04 38.79 23.53
C ILE A 266 6.54 40.23 23.72
N PRO A 267 5.45 40.68 23.05
CA PRO A 267 4.10 40.73 23.64
C PRO A 267 2.99 40.32 22.63
N SER A 268 2.03 39.48 23.01
CA SER A 268 0.75 39.84 23.65
C SER A 268 0.01 41.01 22.98
N ASP A 269 -1.12 40.74 22.30
CA ASP A 269 -2.46 41.15 22.76
C ASP A 269 -3.55 41.11 21.67
N ARG A 270 -4.80 41.02 22.18
CA ARG A 270 -6.11 41.35 21.57
C ARG A 270 -6.75 40.30 20.64
N SER A 271 -7.73 39.51 21.10
CA SER A 271 -9.10 39.86 21.56
C SER A 271 -9.97 40.51 20.48
N THR A 272 -11.01 39.80 20.01
CA THR A 272 -12.41 40.11 20.39
C THR A 272 -13.40 39.12 19.76
N ASN A 273 -14.28 38.61 20.61
CA ASN A 273 -15.52 37.93 20.27
C ASN A 273 -16.47 38.87 19.50
N ALA A 274 -17.20 38.34 18.53
CA ALA A 274 -18.49 38.91 18.11
C ALA A 274 -19.47 37.80 17.73
N LEU A 275 -20.43 37.57 18.63
CA LEU A 275 -21.75 37.00 18.33
C LEU A 275 -22.49 37.92 17.34
N LEU A 276 -23.17 37.34 16.35
CA LEU A 276 -24.45 37.73 15.73
C LEU A 276 -24.56 36.97 14.39
N THR A 277 -25.65 36.38 13.91
CA THR A 277 -27.09 36.50 14.20
C THR A 277 -27.76 35.27 13.57
N GLN A 278 -28.74 34.69 14.25
CA GLN A 278 -29.73 33.81 13.63
C GLN A 278 -30.54 34.61 12.58
N ARG A 279 -30.72 34.05 11.38
CA ARG A 279 -31.87 34.36 10.52
C ARG A 279 -32.30 33.10 9.76
N HIS A 280 -33.44 32.55 10.20
CA HIS A 280 -34.30 31.77 9.32
C HIS A 280 -34.89 32.68 8.23
N PRO A 281 -35.17 32.13 7.05
CA PRO A 281 -36.57 32.12 6.65
C PRO A 281 -37.03 30.77 6.12
N SER A 282 -38.26 30.47 6.52
CA SER A 282 -39.21 29.56 5.91
C SER A 282 -39.36 29.79 4.40
N SER A 283 -39.43 28.72 3.62
CA SER A 283 -40.14 28.74 2.34
C SER A 283 -40.70 27.37 2.00
N SER A 284 -42.02 27.36 1.82
CA SER A 284 -42.86 26.25 1.43
C SER A 284 -42.61 25.92 -0.05
N TYR A 285 -42.37 24.66 -0.38
CA TYR A 285 -42.77 24.12 -1.69
C TYR A 285 -43.56 22.83 -1.53
N LYS A 286 -44.85 22.97 -1.84
CA LYS A 286 -45.78 21.89 -2.18
C LYS A 286 -45.29 21.23 -3.47
N GLY A 287 -44.99 19.94 -3.42
CA GLY A 287 -44.81 19.09 -4.60
C GLY A 287 -45.74 17.89 -4.50
N LYS A 288 -46.93 18.00 -5.09
CA LYS A 288 -47.84 16.88 -5.34
C LYS A 288 -47.23 16.02 -6.45
N GLY A 289 -46.99 14.73 -6.21
CA GLY A 289 -46.45 13.81 -7.21
C GLY A 289 -46.91 12.38 -6.98
N LYS A 290 -48.06 12.06 -7.57
CA LYS A 290 -48.70 10.76 -7.82
C LYS A 290 -47.87 9.48 -7.59
N ALA A 291 -48.44 8.59 -6.78
CA ALA A 291 -48.19 7.15 -6.83
C ALA A 291 -48.80 6.52 -8.12
N PRO A 292 -48.19 5.45 -8.65
CA PRO A 292 -48.91 4.41 -9.37
C PRO A 292 -48.95 3.10 -8.55
N LEU A 293 -50.18 2.62 -8.36
CA LEU A 293 -50.53 1.24 -8.09
C LEU A 293 -50.12 0.35 -9.27
N ILE A 294 -49.37 -0.73 -9.02
CA ILE A 294 -49.38 -1.96 -9.85
C ILE A 294 -49.24 -3.13 -8.86
N SER A 295 -50.36 -3.69 -8.42
CA SER A 295 -50.98 -4.90 -8.96
C SER A 295 -50.12 -6.15 -8.77
N ALA A 296 -50.46 -6.90 -7.73
CA ALA A 296 -50.12 -8.30 -7.57
C ALA A 296 -50.77 -9.16 -8.67
N SER A 297 -50.08 -10.22 -9.06
CA SER A 297 -50.73 -11.43 -9.58
C SER A 297 -50.02 -12.64 -8.97
N TYR A 298 -50.79 -13.32 -8.12
CA TYR A 298 -50.60 -14.71 -7.73
C TYR A 298 -50.79 -15.60 -8.96
N THR A 299 -49.86 -16.52 -9.18
CA THR A 299 -50.05 -17.97 -9.42
C THR A 299 -48.68 -18.63 -9.43
#